data_AF-A0A7S2G501-F1
#
_entry.id   AF-A0A7S2G501-F1
#
_cell.length_a   1.000
_cell.length_b   1.000
_cell.length_c   1.000
_cell.angle_alpha   90.00
_cell.angle_beta   90.00
_cell.angle_gamma   90.00
#
_symmetry.space_group_name_H-M   'P 1'
#
loop_
_entity.id
_entity.type
_entity.pdbx_description
1 polymer ?
#
loop_
_entity_poly.entity_id
_entity_poly.type
_entity_poly.pdbx_seq_one_letter_code
_entity_poly.pdbx_strand_id
1 'polypeptide(L)'
;MQSMDGSRLVRTQQGVTKSIRATRWAELGDVVNEFSRVAMSLGAPTHFHLLNPTSEGQFFSIACADDYSAVGQAGNPCDLQTLKRVMETSPTGTTPLTEALQQIIRLIQPGAEKINMLGQKVVIVLATDGRPNDPNTFLRALQELQRLPVWVVVRLCTSEEDVVSYWSDLDAQVKLKGKVKWGEYEREVTRRVRVSASGWVKRV
;
A
#
# COMPACT_ATOMS: atom_id res chain seq x y z
N MET A 1 1.55 -13.77 5.67
CA MET A 1 2.77 -12.97 5.44
C MET A 1 4.00 -13.60 6.08
N GLN A 2 3.83 -14.54 7.02
CA GLN A 2 4.93 -15.26 7.68
C GLN A 2 5.45 -16.47 6.88
N SER A 3 4.78 -16.84 5.80
CA SER A 3 5.23 -17.89 4.88
C SER A 3 6.60 -17.53 4.31
N MET A 4 7.52 -18.50 4.31
CA MET A 4 8.85 -18.36 3.71
C MET A 4 8.79 -18.53 2.18
N ASP A 5 7.83 -17.93 1.50
CA ASP A 5 7.70 -17.99 0.04
C ASP A 5 8.01 -16.65 -0.63
N GLY A 6 8.45 -15.66 0.14
CA GLY A 6 8.96 -14.39 -0.35
C GLY A 6 10.43 -14.46 -0.77
N SER A 7 10.88 -13.42 -1.45
CA SER A 7 12.28 -13.31 -1.88
C SER A 7 12.84 -11.91 -1.61
N ARG A 8 14.08 -11.83 -1.14
CA ARG A 8 14.77 -10.57 -0.87
C ARG A 8 16.09 -10.50 -1.61
N LEU A 9 16.41 -9.34 -2.16
CA LEU A 9 17.70 -9.07 -2.79
C LEU A 9 18.69 -8.55 -1.75
N VAL A 10 19.73 -9.31 -1.46
CA VAL A 10 20.77 -8.95 -0.49
C VAL A 10 22.11 -8.78 -1.19
N ARG A 11 22.79 -7.66 -0.92
CA ARG A 11 24.18 -7.47 -1.33
C ARG A 11 25.11 -8.23 -0.39
N THR A 12 25.88 -9.14 -0.96
CA THR A 12 26.94 -9.87 -0.25
C THR A 12 28.13 -8.96 0.05
N GLN A 13 29.02 -9.39 0.96
CA GLN A 13 30.27 -8.68 1.28
C GLN A 13 31.17 -8.47 0.05
N GLN A 14 31.01 -9.30 -0.99
CA GLN A 14 31.73 -9.20 -2.27
C GLN A 14 31.05 -8.27 -3.28
N GLY A 15 30.00 -7.53 -2.89
CA GLY A 15 29.27 -6.60 -3.77
C GLY A 15 28.26 -7.26 -4.71
N VAL A 16 28.21 -8.59 -4.76
CA VAL A 16 27.25 -9.35 -5.58
C VAL A 16 25.87 -9.32 -4.93
N THR A 17 24.83 -9.02 -5.72
CA THR A 17 23.43 -9.11 -5.26
C THR A 17 22.92 -10.53 -5.45
N LYS A 18 22.38 -11.14 -4.39
CA LYS A 18 21.77 -12.48 -4.44
C LYS A 18 20.33 -12.41 -3.94
N SER A 19 19.46 -13.19 -4.56
CA SER A 19 18.13 -13.44 -4.03
C SER A 19 18.20 -14.50 -2.92
N ILE A 20 17.60 -14.21 -1.77
CA ILE A 20 17.47 -15.15 -0.65
C ILE A 20 15.99 -15.36 -0.32
N ARG A 21 15.68 -16.55 0.20
CA ARG A 21 14.36 -16.91 0.68
C ARG A 21 14.02 -16.07 1.92
N ALA A 22 12.82 -15.51 1.98
CA ALA A 22 12.36 -14.65 3.06
C ALA A 22 10.85 -14.77 3.28
N THR A 23 10.34 -14.09 4.32
CA THR A 23 8.91 -13.91 4.47
C THR A 23 8.39 -12.82 3.53
N ARG A 24 7.10 -12.89 3.17
CA ARG A 24 6.44 -11.82 2.40
C ARG A 24 6.40 -10.49 3.15
N TRP A 25 6.36 -10.53 4.48
CA TRP A 25 6.52 -9.34 5.31
C TRP A 25 7.91 -8.71 5.14
N ALA A 26 8.98 -9.50 5.19
CA ALA A 26 10.34 -8.98 5.06
C ALA A 26 10.60 -8.42 3.65
N GLU A 27 10.02 -9.05 2.62
CA GLU A 27 10.01 -8.51 1.25
C GLU A 27 9.29 -7.15 1.17
N LEU A 28 8.10 -7.05 1.78
CA LEU A 28 7.37 -5.78 1.88
C LEU A 28 8.15 -4.72 2.66
N GLY A 29 8.86 -5.12 3.71
CA GLY A 29 9.74 -4.26 4.49
C GLY A 29 10.82 -3.59 3.65
N ASP A 30 11.47 -4.33 2.75
CA ASP A 30 12.46 -3.76 1.83
C ASP A 30 11.82 -2.70 0.91
N VAL A 31 10.63 -2.99 0.38
CA VAL A 31 9.89 -2.06 -0.49
C VAL A 31 9.49 -0.80 0.27
N VAL A 32 8.95 -0.93 1.49
CA VAL A 32 8.57 0.20 2.35
C VAL A 32 9.80 1.06 2.66
N ASN A 33 10.92 0.44 3.03
CA ASN A 33 12.15 1.17 3.37
C ASN A 33 12.68 1.98 2.18
N GLU A 34 12.76 1.38 0.98
CA GLU A 34 13.25 2.07 -0.20
C GLU A 34 12.27 3.14 -0.70
N PHE A 35 10.97 2.84 -0.72
CA PHE A 35 9.94 3.83 -1.07
C PHE A 35 9.99 5.04 -0.13
N SER A 36 10.19 4.81 1.17
CA SER A 36 10.23 5.89 2.17
C SER A 36 11.41 6.83 1.98
N ARG A 37 12.58 6.33 1.58
CA ARG A 37 13.73 7.18 1.22
C ARG A 37 13.38 8.12 0.07
N VAL A 38 12.73 7.59 -0.96
CA VAL A 38 12.29 8.37 -2.13
C VAL A 38 11.23 9.38 -1.71
N ALA A 39 10.20 8.97 -0.97
CA ALA A 39 9.14 9.84 -0.49
C ALA A 39 9.69 11.00 0.34
N MET A 40 10.60 10.73 1.29
CA MET A 40 11.24 11.79 2.07
C MET A 40 12.10 12.73 1.23
N SER A 41 12.85 12.20 0.26
CA SER A 41 13.69 13.03 -0.63
C SER A 41 12.85 13.96 -1.52
N LEU A 42 11.64 13.53 -1.89
CA LEU A 42 10.70 14.31 -2.68
C LEU A 42 9.80 15.23 -1.82
N GLY A 43 9.87 15.13 -0.49
CA GLY A 43 8.91 15.79 0.39
C GLY A 43 7.46 15.32 0.16
N ALA A 44 7.28 14.07 -0.28
CA ALA A 44 5.98 13.50 -0.61
C ALA A 44 5.33 12.89 0.66
N PRO A 45 4.27 13.49 1.22
CA PRO A 45 3.65 13.00 2.45
C PRO A 45 3.16 11.57 2.29
N THR A 46 3.57 10.68 3.19
CA THR A 46 3.24 9.26 3.13
C THR A 46 2.79 8.79 4.50
N HIS A 47 1.64 8.10 4.54
CA HIS A 47 1.06 7.55 5.75
C HIS A 47 1.07 6.02 5.68
N PHE A 48 1.57 5.38 6.74
CA PHE A 48 1.59 3.94 6.90
C PHE A 48 0.55 3.53 7.93
N HIS A 49 -0.35 2.64 7.53
CA HIS A 49 -1.41 2.11 8.36
C HIS A 49 -1.25 0.60 8.47
N LEU A 50 -0.74 0.13 9.61
CA LEU A 50 -0.71 -1.30 9.88
C LEU A 50 -2.12 -1.79 10.26
N LEU A 51 -2.52 -2.94 9.71
CA LEU A 51 -3.80 -3.54 10.07
C LEU A 51 -3.87 -3.93 11.54
N ASN A 52 -2.74 -4.38 12.08
CA ASN A 52 -2.59 -4.74 13.49
C ASN A 52 -1.47 -3.90 14.11
N PRO A 53 -1.60 -3.47 15.37
CA PRO A 53 -0.57 -2.71 16.07
C PRO A 53 0.69 -3.54 16.31
N THR A 54 1.83 -2.85 16.38
CA THR A 54 3.13 -3.40 16.78
C THR A 54 3.61 -2.73 18.06
N SER A 55 4.74 -3.16 18.62
CA SER A 55 5.37 -2.49 19.77
C SER A 55 5.75 -1.03 19.48
N GLU A 56 5.99 -0.70 18.21
CA GLU A 56 6.30 0.67 17.77
C GLU A 56 5.02 1.50 17.49
N GLY A 57 3.84 0.87 17.50
CA GLY A 57 2.56 1.50 17.17
C GLY A 57 1.89 0.91 15.93
N GLN A 58 0.86 1.61 15.43
CA GLN A 58 0.02 1.17 14.32
C GLN A 58 0.01 2.12 13.12
N PHE A 59 0.09 3.43 13.39
CA PHE A 59 -0.01 4.48 12.37
C PHE A 59 1.23 5.35 12.41
N PHE A 60 1.80 5.61 11.23
CA PHE A 60 3.04 6.35 11.07
C PHE A 60 2.95 7.27 9.88
N SER A 61 3.71 8.37 9.90
CA SER A 61 3.76 9.29 8.78
C SER A 61 5.17 9.82 8.56
N ILE A 62 5.53 10.05 7.30
CA ILE A 62 6.82 10.62 6.89
C ILE A 62 6.59 11.74 5.89
N ALA A 63 7.53 12.68 5.82
CA ALA A 63 7.47 13.84 4.93
C ALA A 63 6.21 14.73 5.13
N CYS A 64 5.56 14.68 6.29
CA CYS A 64 4.39 15.49 6.64
C CYS A 64 4.78 16.82 7.31
N ALA A 65 5.76 17.53 6.75
CA ALA A 65 6.31 18.73 7.38
C ALA A 65 5.37 19.96 7.33
N ASP A 66 4.31 19.91 6.51
CA ASP A 66 3.46 21.06 6.23
C ASP A 66 1.97 20.81 6.57
N ASP A 67 1.34 21.78 7.23
CA ASP A 67 -0.11 21.86 7.51
C ASP A 67 -0.98 21.95 6.24
N TYR A 68 -0.38 21.93 5.05
CA TYR A 68 -1.08 22.10 3.77
C TYR A 68 -1.65 20.80 3.20
N SER A 69 -1.38 19.64 3.80
CA SER A 69 -1.95 18.37 3.38
C SER A 69 -3.48 18.44 3.42
N ALA A 70 -4.12 18.17 2.28
CA ALA A 70 -5.57 18.02 2.21
C ALA A 70 -6.05 16.68 2.80
N VAL A 71 -5.13 15.78 3.14
CA VAL A 71 -5.43 14.50 3.80
C VAL A 71 -5.06 14.63 5.27
N GLY A 72 -6.00 14.27 6.14
CA GLY A 72 -5.75 14.21 7.58
C GLY A 72 -4.67 13.17 7.93
N GLN A 73 -4.04 13.35 9.08
CA GLN A 73 -2.97 12.47 9.54
C GLN A 73 -3.48 11.47 10.57
N ALA A 74 -3.06 10.21 10.45
CA ALA A 74 -3.16 9.22 11.51
C ALA A 74 -1.75 8.85 12.00
N GLY A 75 -1.56 8.88 13.31
CA GLY A 75 -0.26 8.57 13.94
C GLY A 75 0.72 9.75 13.94
N ASN A 76 1.85 9.54 14.59
CA ASN A 76 2.87 10.57 14.74
C ASN A 76 3.82 10.59 13.54
N PRO A 77 4.40 11.75 13.20
CA PRO A 77 5.53 11.81 12.28
C PRO A 77 6.68 10.98 12.84
N CYS A 78 7.37 10.22 11.97
CA CYS A 78 8.53 9.44 12.34
C CYS A 78 9.66 9.57 11.31
N ASP A 79 10.85 9.11 11.69
CA ASP A 79 12.00 9.05 10.80
C ASP A 79 12.13 7.68 10.11
N LEU A 80 13.02 7.59 9.11
CA LEU A 80 13.28 6.33 8.40
C LEU A 80 13.78 5.22 9.33
N GLN A 81 14.47 5.57 10.42
CA GLN A 81 14.99 4.59 11.37
C GLN A 81 13.86 3.93 12.16
N THR A 82 12.87 4.71 12.58
CA THR A 82 11.66 4.23 13.25
C THR A 82 10.85 3.35 12.33
N LEU A 83 10.62 3.78 11.07
CA LEU A 83 9.88 2.96 10.11
C LEU A 83 10.62 1.64 9.81
N LYS A 84 11.96 1.67 9.75
CA LYS A 84 12.74 0.44 9.60
C LYS A 84 12.54 -0.51 10.79
N ARG A 85 12.55 -0.01 12.03
CA ARG A 85 12.25 -0.82 13.23
C ARG A 85 10.84 -1.41 13.18
N VAL A 86 9.86 -0.63 12.74
CA VAL A 86 8.47 -1.11 12.54
C VAL A 86 8.46 -2.30 11.59
N MET A 87 9.16 -2.22 10.45
CA MET A 87 9.23 -3.32 9.47
C MET A 87 10.07 -4.51 9.94
N GLU A 88 10.93 -4.34 10.94
CA GLU A 88 11.65 -5.43 11.62
C GLU A 88 10.77 -6.18 12.63
N THR A 89 9.61 -5.62 13.02
CA THR A 89 8.59 -6.34 13.78
C THR A 89 7.83 -7.34 12.89
N SER A 90 6.85 -8.04 13.46
CA SER A 90 5.96 -8.91 12.70
C SER A 90 4.54 -8.79 13.27
N PRO A 91 3.68 -7.93 12.68
CA PRO A 91 2.31 -7.81 13.14
C PRO A 91 1.59 -9.15 12.97
N THR A 92 0.81 -9.52 13.98
CA THR A 92 -0.04 -10.71 14.01
C THR A 92 -1.47 -10.28 14.29
N GLY A 93 -2.45 -11.13 13.96
CA GLY A 93 -3.87 -10.84 14.19
C GLY A 93 -4.72 -11.17 12.98
N THR A 94 -5.90 -10.56 12.93
CA THR A 94 -6.86 -10.73 11.83
C THR A 94 -6.59 -9.73 10.71
N THR A 95 -7.46 -9.69 9.70
CA THR A 95 -7.34 -8.82 8.53
C THR A 95 -8.50 -7.81 8.51
N PRO A 96 -8.54 -6.83 9.44
CA PRO A 96 -9.61 -5.83 9.58
C PRO A 96 -9.53 -4.74 8.49
N LEU A 97 -9.65 -5.18 7.23
CA LEU A 97 -9.52 -4.31 6.07
C LEU A 97 -10.66 -3.28 5.98
N THR A 98 -11.87 -3.65 6.38
CA THR A 98 -13.03 -2.74 6.35
C THR A 98 -12.77 -1.54 7.26
N GLU A 99 -12.32 -1.79 8.49
CA GLU A 99 -12.04 -0.77 9.50
C GLU A 99 -10.89 0.14 9.06
N ALA A 100 -9.83 -0.45 8.50
CA ALA A 100 -8.69 0.29 7.96
C ALA A 100 -9.12 1.22 6.80
N LEU A 101 -9.95 0.73 5.87
CA LEU A 101 -10.48 1.56 4.78
C LEU A 101 -11.38 2.67 5.30
N GLN A 102 -12.26 2.40 6.25
CA GLN A 102 -13.11 3.42 6.86
C GLN A 102 -12.30 4.52 7.55
N GLN A 103 -11.18 4.16 8.18
CA GLN A 103 -10.26 5.15 8.74
C GLN A 103 -9.64 6.02 7.64
N ILE A 104 -9.16 5.42 6.55
CA ILE A 104 -8.61 6.17 5.41
C ILE A 104 -9.67 7.10 4.79
N ILE A 105 -10.91 6.63 4.63
CA ILE A 105 -12.04 7.44 4.15
C ILE A 105 -12.20 8.68 5.05
N ARG A 106 -12.21 8.52 6.37
CA ARG A 106 -12.33 9.64 7.32
C ARG A 106 -11.21 10.66 7.21
N LEU A 107 -10.00 10.23 6.84
CA LEU A 107 -8.86 11.14 6.67
C LEU A 107 -8.91 11.92 5.35
N ILE A 108 -9.42 11.30 4.27
CA ILE A 108 -9.45 11.89 2.94
C ILE A 108 -10.70 12.75 2.72
N GLN A 109 -11.85 12.31 3.23
CA GLN A 109 -13.15 12.92 2.95
C GLN A 109 -13.20 14.44 3.23
N PRO A 110 -12.66 14.97 4.35
CA PRO A 110 -12.70 16.40 4.63
C PRO A 110 -11.97 17.27 3.58
N GLY A 111 -10.93 16.75 2.92
CA GLY A 111 -10.19 17.49 1.89
C GLY A 111 -10.46 17.03 0.46
N ALA A 112 -11.43 16.14 0.24
CA ALA A 112 -11.70 15.56 -1.07
C ALA A 112 -12.02 16.61 -2.15
N GLU A 113 -12.74 17.68 -1.81
CA GLU A 113 -13.03 18.78 -2.73
C GLU A 113 -11.74 19.52 -3.13
N LYS A 114 -10.89 19.87 -2.17
CA LYS A 114 -9.60 20.52 -2.41
C LYS A 114 -8.71 19.66 -3.31
N ILE A 115 -8.60 18.36 -3.02
CA ILE A 115 -7.81 17.42 -3.82
C ILE A 115 -8.33 17.35 -5.27
N ASN A 116 -9.65 17.29 -5.46
CA ASN A 116 -10.25 17.30 -6.80
C ASN A 116 -10.01 18.62 -7.55
N MET A 117 -10.17 19.77 -6.90
CA MET A 117 -9.93 21.09 -7.51
C MET A 117 -8.48 21.25 -7.96
N LEU A 118 -7.53 20.68 -7.22
CA LEU A 118 -6.12 20.66 -7.58
C LEU A 118 -5.77 19.60 -8.64
N GLY A 119 -6.73 18.82 -9.12
CA GLY A 119 -6.50 17.72 -10.06
C GLY A 119 -5.64 16.59 -9.51
N GLN A 120 -5.53 16.50 -8.18
CA GLN A 120 -4.69 15.53 -7.48
C GLN A 120 -5.46 14.24 -7.17
N LYS A 121 -4.73 13.18 -6.80
CA LYS A 121 -5.28 11.93 -6.31
C LYS A 121 -4.47 11.43 -5.11
N VAL A 122 -5.13 10.81 -4.15
CA VAL A 122 -4.48 10.07 -3.05
C VAL A 122 -4.24 8.64 -3.50
N VAL A 123 -2.98 8.22 -3.52
CA VAL A 123 -2.62 6.82 -3.83
C VAL A 123 -2.71 5.99 -2.56
N ILE A 124 -3.50 4.92 -2.60
CA ILE A 124 -3.66 3.96 -1.52
C ILE A 124 -3.09 2.64 -1.99
N VAL A 125 -2.04 2.17 -1.32
CA VAL A 125 -1.47 0.83 -1.55
C VAL A 125 -1.93 -0.09 -0.44
N LEU A 126 -2.77 -1.06 -0.79
CA LEU A 126 -3.23 -2.10 0.10
C LEU A 126 -2.35 -3.35 -0.05
N ALA A 127 -1.43 -3.56 0.88
CA ALA A 127 -0.64 -4.78 0.96
C ALA A 127 -1.31 -5.77 1.92
N THR A 128 -1.72 -6.94 1.43
CA THR A 128 -2.42 -7.95 2.23
C THR A 128 -2.15 -9.36 1.73
N ASP A 129 -2.12 -10.30 2.65
CA ASP A 129 -1.99 -11.74 2.43
C ASP A 129 -3.30 -12.51 2.64
N GLY A 130 -4.39 -11.80 2.95
CA GLY A 130 -5.65 -12.41 3.36
C GLY A 130 -6.87 -11.75 2.73
N ARG A 131 -8.04 -12.20 3.20
CA ARG A 131 -9.34 -11.65 2.86
C ARG A 131 -9.82 -10.70 3.95
N PRO A 132 -10.69 -9.74 3.65
CA PRO A 132 -11.37 -8.98 4.70
C PRO A 132 -12.17 -9.92 5.60
N ASN A 133 -12.21 -9.60 6.90
CA ASN A 133 -13.02 -10.34 7.88
C ASN A 133 -14.50 -10.47 7.46
N ASP A 134 -15.04 -9.45 6.78
CA ASP A 134 -16.37 -9.48 6.16
C ASP A 134 -16.32 -8.86 4.75
N PRO A 135 -16.41 -9.69 3.69
CA PRO A 135 -16.41 -9.23 2.31
C PRO A 135 -17.51 -8.23 1.94
N ASN A 136 -18.70 -8.34 2.55
CA ASN A 136 -19.83 -7.49 2.19
C ASN A 136 -19.65 -6.06 2.70
N THR A 137 -19.20 -5.91 3.95
CA THR A 137 -18.90 -4.60 4.51
C THR A 137 -17.66 -3.99 3.86
N PHE A 138 -16.67 -4.80 3.51
CA PHE A 138 -15.51 -4.36 2.76
C PHE A 138 -15.88 -3.80 1.38
N LEU A 139 -16.77 -4.48 0.64
CA LEU A 139 -17.25 -4.01 -0.66
C LEU A 139 -17.98 -2.66 -0.54
N ARG A 140 -18.75 -2.44 0.53
CA ARG A 140 -19.41 -1.15 0.80
C ARG A 140 -18.38 -0.06 1.06
N ALA A 141 -17.37 -0.33 1.90
CA ALA A 141 -16.27 0.61 2.15
C ALA A 141 -15.52 0.97 0.85
N LEU A 142 -15.27 0.01 -0.04
CA LEU A 142 -14.70 0.28 -1.36
C LEU A 142 -15.59 1.18 -2.23
N GLN A 143 -16.91 1.00 -2.19
CA GLN A 143 -17.87 1.85 -2.92
C GLN A 143 -17.94 3.28 -2.37
N GLU A 144 -17.73 3.47 -1.07
CA GLU A 144 -17.60 4.80 -0.46
C GLU A 144 -16.27 5.44 -0.88
N LEU A 145 -15.18 4.69 -0.77
CA LEU A 145 -13.84 5.12 -1.16
C LEU A 145 -13.78 5.55 -2.64
N GLN A 146 -14.54 4.89 -3.51
CA GLN A 146 -14.69 5.21 -4.94
C GLN A 146 -15.22 6.62 -5.23
N ARG A 147 -15.92 7.24 -4.27
CA ARG A 147 -16.46 8.60 -4.44
C ARG A 147 -15.42 9.67 -4.13
N LEU A 148 -14.26 9.28 -3.59
CA LEU A 148 -13.17 10.15 -3.21
C LEU A 148 -12.11 10.23 -4.32
N PRO A 149 -11.27 11.28 -4.34
CA PRO A 149 -10.19 11.44 -5.31
C PRO A 149 -9.01 10.50 -5.01
N VAL A 150 -9.23 9.20 -5.19
CA VAL A 150 -8.24 8.18 -4.82
C VAL A 150 -7.85 7.30 -6.00
N TRP A 151 -6.66 6.70 -5.89
CA TRP A 151 -6.18 5.63 -6.73
C TRP A 151 -5.81 4.46 -5.84
N VAL A 152 -6.43 3.29 -6.04
CA VAL A 152 -6.19 2.11 -5.20
C VAL A 152 -5.33 1.09 -5.95
N VAL A 153 -4.28 0.63 -5.29
CA VAL A 153 -3.41 -0.47 -5.72
C VAL A 153 -3.51 -1.58 -4.67
N VAL A 154 -3.75 -2.82 -5.09
CA VAL A 154 -3.73 -3.98 -4.20
C VAL A 154 -2.49 -4.81 -4.50
N ARG A 155 -1.64 -5.00 -3.50
CA ARG A 155 -0.49 -5.90 -3.54
C ARG A 155 -0.81 -7.14 -2.71
N LEU A 156 -0.92 -8.28 -3.37
CA LEU A 156 -1.08 -9.55 -2.68
C LEU A 156 0.26 -10.06 -2.19
N CYS A 157 0.35 -10.27 -0.88
CA CYS A 157 1.52 -10.78 -0.18
C CYS A 157 1.32 -12.25 0.22
N THR A 158 0.66 -13.00 -0.66
CA THR A 158 0.35 -14.41 -0.51
C THR A 158 0.31 -15.09 -1.89
N SER A 159 0.59 -16.39 -1.90
CA SER A 159 0.39 -17.27 -3.06
C SER A 159 -0.84 -18.17 -2.90
N GLU A 160 -1.63 -17.97 -1.84
CA GLU A 160 -2.86 -18.72 -1.60
C GLU A 160 -3.89 -18.44 -2.69
N GLU A 161 -4.21 -19.48 -3.46
CA GLU A 161 -5.04 -19.38 -4.67
C GLU A 161 -6.44 -18.84 -4.37
N ASP A 162 -7.00 -19.21 -3.23
CA ASP A 162 -8.32 -18.79 -2.82
C ASP A 162 -8.35 -17.28 -2.47
N VAL A 163 -7.29 -16.73 -1.88
CA VAL A 163 -7.12 -15.28 -1.66
C VAL A 163 -6.97 -14.58 -3.01
N VAL A 164 -6.13 -15.10 -3.91
CA VAL A 164 -5.93 -14.54 -5.26
C VAL A 164 -7.23 -14.53 -6.07
N SER A 165 -8.02 -15.59 -5.99
CA SER A 165 -9.33 -15.69 -6.64
C SER A 165 -10.28 -14.62 -6.12
N TYR A 166 -10.41 -14.48 -4.79
CA TYR A 166 -11.26 -13.47 -4.18
C TYR A 166 -10.96 -12.05 -4.69
N TRP A 167 -9.67 -11.66 -4.71
CA TRP A 167 -9.27 -10.34 -5.18
C TRP A 167 -9.45 -10.16 -6.69
N SER A 168 -9.28 -11.22 -7.47
CA SER A 168 -9.55 -11.21 -8.93
C SER A 168 -11.04 -11.04 -9.23
N ASP A 169 -11.90 -11.73 -8.48
CA ASP A 169 -13.36 -11.63 -8.61
C ASP A 169 -13.85 -10.24 -8.17
N LEU A 170 -13.29 -9.71 -7.10
CA LEU A 170 -13.60 -8.36 -6.60
C LEU A 170 -13.20 -7.29 -7.62
N ASP A 171 -12.02 -7.40 -8.22
CA ASP A 171 -11.55 -6.52 -9.30
C ASP A 171 -12.53 -6.54 -10.48
N ALA A 172 -12.98 -7.73 -10.91
CA ALA A 172 -13.99 -7.87 -11.97
C ALA A 172 -15.32 -7.21 -11.59
N GLN A 173 -15.83 -7.45 -10.38
CA GLN A 173 -17.09 -6.86 -9.89
C GLN A 173 -17.02 -5.33 -9.82
N VAL A 174 -15.89 -4.77 -9.40
CA VAL A 174 -15.68 -3.32 -9.31
C VAL A 174 -15.53 -2.70 -10.70
N LYS A 175 -14.81 -3.36 -11.61
CA LYS A 175 -14.66 -2.91 -13.02
C LYS A 175 -16.01 -2.86 -13.74
N LEU A 176 -16.86 -3.88 -13.55
CA LEU A 176 -18.20 -3.92 -14.14
C LEU A 176 -19.11 -2.78 -13.65
N LYS A 177 -18.84 -2.20 -12.48
CA LYS A 177 -19.58 -1.05 -11.92
C LYS A 177 -18.97 0.31 -12.30
N GLY A 178 -17.89 0.33 -13.10
CA GLY A 178 -17.54 1.42 -14.01
C GLY A 178 -16.85 2.67 -13.46
N LYS A 179 -16.21 2.65 -12.27
CA LYS A 179 -15.65 3.90 -11.68
C LYS A 179 -14.27 3.82 -11.01
N VAL A 180 -13.58 2.68 -11.02
CA VAL A 180 -12.20 2.57 -10.48
C VAL A 180 -11.19 2.37 -11.60
N LYS A 181 -10.18 3.25 -11.66
CA LYS A 181 -8.91 2.93 -12.31
C LYS A 181 -8.06 2.18 -11.29
N TRP A 182 -7.95 0.87 -11.49
CA TRP A 182 -7.01 0.04 -10.75
C TRP A 182 -5.59 0.35 -11.25
N GLY A 183 -4.63 0.42 -10.33
CA GLY A 183 -3.22 0.22 -10.71
C GLY A 183 -3.04 -1.21 -11.23
N GLU A 184 -2.09 -1.40 -12.16
CA GLU A 184 -1.80 -2.71 -12.73
C GLU A 184 -1.63 -3.78 -11.65
N TYR A 185 -2.27 -4.92 -11.88
CA TYR A 185 -2.20 -6.11 -11.04
C TYR A 185 -0.87 -6.82 -11.37
N GLU A 186 0.20 -6.60 -10.61
CA GLU A 186 1.39 -7.44 -10.72
C GLU A 186 1.13 -8.77 -9.99
N ARG A 187 0.58 -9.76 -10.71
CA ARG A 187 0.98 -11.15 -10.43
C ARG A 187 2.44 -11.21 -10.83
N GLU A 188 3.31 -11.57 -9.91
CA GLU A 188 4.67 -11.97 -10.27
C GLU A 188 4.60 -13.34 -11.00
N VAL A 189 4.12 -13.29 -12.24
CA VAL A 189 4.32 -14.28 -13.30
C VAL A 189 4.90 -13.50 -14.46
N THR A 190 6.22 -13.61 -14.58
CA THR A 190 7.09 -13.14 -15.66
C THR A 190 6.38 -12.96 -17.00
N ARG A 191 5.89 -11.74 -17.29
CA ARG A 191 5.69 -11.26 -18.66
C ARG A 191 5.86 -9.75 -18.70
N ARG A 192 7.00 -9.35 -19.29
CA ARG A 192 7.38 -7.99 -19.64
C ARG A 192 6.19 -7.16 -20.12
N VAL A 193 5.76 -6.21 -19.31
CA VAL A 193 4.99 -5.04 -19.73
C VAL A 193 5.68 -3.82 -19.15
N ARG A 194 5.86 -2.79 -19.98
CA ARG A 194 6.45 -1.50 -19.61
C ARG A 194 5.51 -0.80 -18.64
N VAL A 195 5.81 -0.86 -17.35
CA VAL A 195 5.11 -0.10 -16.31
C VAL A 195 5.55 1.35 -16.39
N SER A 196 4.60 2.27 -16.57
CA SER A 196 4.82 3.70 -16.34
C SER A 196 4.71 3.97 -14.85
N ALA A 197 5.84 3.92 -14.14
CA ALA A 197 6.02 4.87 -13.05
C ALA A 197 5.99 6.27 -13.67
N SER A 198 5.39 7.25 -13.00
CA SER A 198 5.60 8.65 -13.34
C SER A 198 7.09 8.98 -13.19
N GLY A 199 7.76 8.86 -14.33
CA GLY A 199 9.15 9.15 -14.63
C GLY A 199 9.43 8.65 -16.07
N TRP A 200 9.47 9.61 -17.01
CA TRP A 200 9.83 9.53 -18.44
C TRP A 200 8.71 9.25 -19.47
N VAL A 201 8.23 10.34 -20.07
CA VAL A 201 7.85 10.39 -21.49
C VAL A 201 9.11 10.74 -22.30
N LYS A 202 9.41 10.00 -23.36
CA LYS A 202 10.12 10.56 -24.54
C LYS A 202 9.28 10.33 -25.80
N ARG A 203 9.14 11.45 -26.51
CA ARG A 203 8.38 11.78 -27.70
C ARG A 203 8.82 11.02 -28.97
N VAL A 204 7.94 11.03 -29.97
CA VAL A 204 8.24 11.79 -31.20
C VAL A 204 7.47 13.09 -31.13
#